data_AF-A0A8J3BSY8-F1
#
_entry.id   AF-A0A8J3BSY8-F1
#
_cell.length_a   1.000
_cell.length_b   1.000
_cell.length_c   1.000
_cell.angle_alpha   90.00
_cell.angle_beta   90.00
_cell.angle_gamma   90.00
#
_symmetry.space_group_name_H-M   'P 1'
#
loop_
_entity.id
_entity.type
_entity.pdbx_description
1 polymer ?
#
loop_
_entity_poly.entity_id
_entity_poly.type
_entity_poly.pdbx_seq_one_letter_code
_entity_poly.pdbx_strand_id
1 'polypeptide(L)'
;MNTEEAPALTDRFGDVGSRSFGDMLGAVTQDLSLLVRQEMELAKAEVKVEAAKAGRASAMFAGAGVAGHMTLLFASIALWWGLSSLMHGGWAALIVAVLWAAAAAVLYARARTQLRRLKGLPRTADTVEKIPDALKPNRGAAR
;
A
#
# COMPACT_ATOMS: atom_id res chain seq x y z
N MET A 1 53.94 -43.42 -33.85
CA MET A 1 52.67 -43.76 -33.18
C MET A 1 52.77 -43.18 -31.77
N ASN A 2 52.48 -41.89 -31.65
CA ASN A 2 52.50 -41.20 -30.36
C ASN A 2 51.10 -41.32 -29.78
N THR A 3 51.01 -41.96 -28.63
CA THR A 3 49.78 -42.18 -27.89
C THR A 3 49.29 -40.85 -27.30
N GLU A 4 48.07 -40.46 -27.67
CA GLU A 4 47.33 -39.41 -26.98
C GLU A 4 47.07 -39.84 -25.53
N GLU A 5 47.73 -39.17 -24.58
CA GLU A 5 47.41 -39.31 -23.16
C GLU A 5 46.09 -38.56 -22.88
N ALA A 6 45.07 -39.30 -22.48
CA ALA A 6 43.80 -38.76 -22.03
C ALA A 6 44.02 -37.85 -20.80
N PRO A 7 43.40 -36.65 -20.74
CA PRO A 7 43.56 -35.75 -19.61
C PRO A 7 42.99 -36.41 -18.34
N ALA A 8 43.79 -36.38 -17.28
CA ALA A 8 43.55 -36.98 -15.98
C ALA A 8 42.15 -36.67 -15.44
N LEU A 9 41.28 -37.68 -15.44
CA LEU A 9 40.00 -37.67 -14.72
C LEU A 9 40.17 -37.76 -13.19
N THR A 10 41.41 -37.88 -12.72
CA THR A 10 41.79 -38.12 -11.32
C THR A 10 41.73 -36.85 -10.44
N ASP A 11 41.74 -35.66 -11.05
CA ASP A 11 41.78 -34.39 -10.30
C ASP A 11 40.40 -33.95 -9.76
N ARG A 12 39.30 -34.38 -10.41
CA ARG A 12 37.94 -34.00 -9.98
C ARG A 12 37.46 -34.69 -8.71
N PHE A 13 38.04 -35.83 -8.35
CA PHE A 13 37.61 -36.62 -7.19
C PHE A 13 38.46 -36.37 -5.93
N GLY A 14 39.61 -35.72 -6.06
CA GLY A 14 40.46 -35.30 -4.92
C GLY A 14 39.96 -34.04 -4.20
N ASP A 15 39.14 -33.22 -4.86
CA ASP A 15 38.60 -31.96 -4.30
C ASP A 15 37.31 -32.14 -3.47
N VAL A 16 36.62 -33.28 -3.62
CA VAL A 16 35.35 -33.54 -2.91
C VAL A 16 35.58 -34.13 -1.53
N GLY A 17 36.68 -34.86 -1.32
CA GLY A 17 37.04 -35.48 -0.03
C GLY A 17 37.70 -34.54 0.98
N SER A 18 38.13 -33.34 0.55
CA SER A 18 38.81 -32.34 1.38
C SER A 18 37.88 -31.26 1.93
N ARG A 19 36.64 -31.15 1.45
CA ARG A 19 35.64 -30.22 2.02
C ARG A 19 35.05 -30.81 3.29
N SER A 20 35.27 -30.09 4.38
CA SER A 20 34.74 -30.40 5.71
C SER A 20 33.21 -30.28 5.71
N PHE A 21 32.54 -31.03 6.59
CA PHE A 21 31.10 -30.86 6.87
C PHE A 21 30.77 -29.41 7.27
N GLY A 22 31.74 -28.70 7.87
CA GLY A 22 31.64 -27.27 8.17
C GLY A 22 31.61 -26.38 6.93
N ASP A 23 32.29 -26.77 5.85
CA ASP A 23 32.29 -26.01 4.59
C ASP A 23 30.95 -26.15 3.85
N MET A 24 30.34 -27.33 3.90
CA MET A 24 29.00 -27.57 3.34
C MET A 24 27.91 -26.83 4.12
N LEU A 25 27.97 -26.84 5.46
CA LEU A 25 27.02 -26.10 6.29
C LEU A 25 27.18 -24.57 6.13
N GLY A 26 28.42 -24.11 5.95
CA GLY A 26 28.72 -22.72 5.62
C GLY A 26 28.11 -22.29 4.29
N ALA A 27 28.25 -23.11 3.24
CA ALA A 27 27.66 -22.87 1.93
C ALA A 27 26.12 -22.79 1.99
N VAL A 28 25.46 -23.74 2.67
CA VAL A 28 23.99 -23.73 2.82
C VAL A 28 23.51 -22.49 3.60
N THR A 29 24.21 -22.10 4.67
CA THR A 29 23.86 -20.91 5.45
C THR A 29 24.01 -19.63 4.62
N GLN A 30 25.04 -19.58 3.78
CA GLN A 30 25.26 -18.48 2.86
C GLN A 30 24.18 -18.40 1.78
N ASP A 31 23.77 -19.55 1.21
CA ASP A 31 22.69 -19.61 0.21
C ASP A 31 21.34 -19.19 0.79
N LEU A 32 21.02 -19.64 2.02
CA LEU A 32 19.81 -19.21 2.73
C LEU A 32 19.82 -17.71 3.02
N SER A 33 20.97 -17.17 3.42
CA SER A 33 21.14 -15.71 3.61
C SER A 33 20.92 -14.94 2.31
N LEU A 34 21.31 -15.54 1.18
CA LEU A 34 21.13 -14.98 -0.16
C LEU A 34 19.65 -14.99 -0.57
N LEU A 35 18.93 -16.09 -0.34
CA LEU A 35 17.47 -16.17 -0.57
C LEU A 35 16.70 -15.17 0.27
N VAL A 36 16.97 -15.09 1.59
CA VAL A 36 16.27 -14.15 2.48
C VAL A 36 16.44 -12.72 1.98
N ARG A 37 17.67 -12.36 1.58
CA ARG A 37 17.93 -11.02 1.02
C ARG A 37 17.21 -10.81 -0.32
N GLN A 38 17.13 -11.83 -1.17
CA GLN A 38 16.40 -11.77 -2.44
C GLN A 38 14.89 -11.61 -2.25
N GLU A 39 14.28 -12.40 -1.35
CA GLU A 39 12.86 -12.29 -0.99
C GLU A 39 12.55 -10.90 -0.42
N MET A 40 13.45 -10.34 0.41
CA MET A 40 13.31 -8.96 0.89
C MET A 40 13.38 -7.93 -0.24
N GLU A 41 14.33 -8.07 -1.18
CA GLU A 41 14.43 -7.16 -2.33
C GLU A 41 13.23 -7.28 -3.26
N LEU A 42 12.70 -8.50 -3.46
CA LEU A 42 11.50 -8.75 -4.24
C LEU A 42 10.26 -8.16 -3.56
N ALA A 43 10.06 -8.42 -2.26
CA ALA A 43 8.96 -7.86 -1.49
C ALA A 43 9.00 -6.32 -1.48
N LYS A 44 10.19 -5.72 -1.35
CA LYS A 44 10.36 -4.27 -1.50
C LYS A 44 9.97 -3.79 -2.89
N ALA A 45 10.35 -4.52 -3.95
CA ALA A 45 9.98 -4.16 -5.31
C ALA A 45 8.46 -4.23 -5.52
N GLU A 46 7.81 -5.28 -5.02
CA GLU A 46 6.36 -5.44 -5.11
C GLU A 46 5.62 -4.36 -4.32
N VAL A 47 6.00 -4.10 -3.06
CA VAL A 47 5.46 -3.00 -2.26
C VAL A 47 5.63 -1.66 -2.95
N LYS A 48 6.78 -1.41 -3.61
CA LYS A 48 7.01 -0.17 -4.35
C LYS A 48 6.05 -0.04 -5.55
N VAL A 49 5.82 -1.13 -6.28
CA VAL A 49 4.88 -1.16 -7.41
C VAL A 49 3.45 -0.93 -6.92
N GLU A 50 3.04 -1.61 -5.85
CA GLU A 50 1.73 -1.42 -5.24
C GLU A 50 1.52 -0.01 -4.71
N ALA A 51 2.52 0.54 -4.00
CA ALA A 51 2.50 1.91 -3.49
C ALA A 51 2.41 2.93 -4.62
N ALA A 52 3.15 2.73 -5.73
CA ALA A 52 3.06 3.60 -6.90
C ALA A 52 1.67 3.53 -7.55
N LYS A 53 1.08 2.34 -7.66
CA LYS A 53 -0.27 2.14 -8.19
C LYS A 53 -1.33 2.81 -7.31
N ALA A 54 -1.26 2.60 -6.00
CA ALA A 54 -2.13 3.23 -5.02
C ALA A 54 -1.95 4.77 -5.01
N GLY A 55 -0.72 5.25 -5.14
CA GLY A 55 -0.39 6.68 -5.24
C GLY A 55 -0.98 7.32 -6.49
N ARG A 56 -0.84 6.67 -7.66
CA ARG A 56 -1.46 7.14 -8.90
C ARG A 56 -2.98 7.17 -8.82
N ALA A 57 -3.59 6.12 -8.28
CA ALA A 57 -5.04 6.07 -8.08
C ALA A 57 -5.51 7.19 -7.14
N SER A 58 -4.81 7.39 -6.02
CA SER A 58 -5.10 8.48 -5.07
C SER A 58 -4.99 9.85 -5.72
N ALA A 59 -3.96 10.08 -6.54
CA ALA A 59 -3.80 11.33 -7.29
C ALA A 59 -4.93 11.56 -8.30
N MET A 60 -5.34 10.51 -9.04
CA MET A 60 -6.48 10.58 -9.95
C MET A 60 -7.78 10.90 -9.22
N PHE A 61 -8.04 10.28 -8.06
CA PHE A 61 -9.21 10.59 -7.24
C PHE A 61 -9.18 12.01 -6.68
N ALA A 62 -8.01 12.51 -6.26
CA ALA A 62 -7.86 13.90 -5.83
C ALA A 62 -8.17 14.87 -6.98
N GLY A 63 -7.60 14.63 -8.16
CA GLY A 63 -7.87 15.44 -9.36
C GLY A 63 -9.34 15.38 -9.77
N ALA A 64 -9.96 14.19 -9.76
CA ALA A 64 -11.38 14.01 -10.04
C ALA A 64 -12.26 14.74 -9.01
N GLY A 65 -11.86 14.77 -7.74
CA GLY A 65 -12.54 15.53 -6.69
C GLY A 65 -12.55 17.04 -6.98
N VAL A 66 -11.39 17.60 -7.35
CA VAL A 66 -11.27 19.02 -7.72
C VAL A 66 -12.07 19.32 -8.99
N ALA A 67 -11.91 18.52 -10.04
CA ALA A 67 -12.63 18.69 -11.29
C ALA A 67 -14.15 18.60 -11.07
N GLY A 68 -14.61 17.59 -10.33
CA GLY A 68 -16.01 17.42 -9.95
C GLY A 68 -16.56 18.60 -9.15
N HIS A 69 -15.78 19.13 -8.21
CA HIS A 69 -16.16 20.33 -7.46
C HIS A 69 -16.31 21.56 -8.37
N MET A 70 -15.37 21.78 -9.30
CA MET A 70 -15.46 22.88 -10.28
C MET A 70 -16.65 22.71 -11.22
N THR A 71 -16.90 21.50 -11.71
CA THR A 71 -18.09 21.21 -12.53
C THR A 71 -19.37 21.55 -11.77
N LEU A 72 -19.48 21.14 -10.50
CA LEU A 72 -20.66 21.43 -9.67
C LEU A 72 -20.83 22.93 -9.40
N LEU A 73 -19.73 23.67 -9.18
CA LEU A 73 -19.76 25.11 -9.01
C LEU A 73 -20.30 25.81 -10.27
N PHE A 74 -19.72 25.52 -11.44
CA PHE A 74 -20.16 26.13 -12.69
C PHE A 74 -21.58 25.72 -13.08
N ALA A 75 -21.96 24.46 -12.85
CA ALA A 75 -23.33 24.01 -13.05
C ALA A 75 -24.32 24.77 -12.14
N SER A 76 -23.93 25.08 -10.90
CA SER A 76 -24.77 25.86 -9.97
C SER A 76 -24.94 27.30 -10.44
N ILE A 77 -23.87 27.94 -10.89
CA ILE A 77 -23.91 29.30 -11.43
C ILE A 77 -24.75 29.33 -12.71
N ALA A 78 -24.55 28.38 -13.62
CA ALA A 78 -25.31 28.27 -14.86
C ALA A 78 -26.81 28.04 -14.58
N LEU A 79 -27.14 27.17 -13.62
CA LEU A 79 -28.51 26.90 -13.22
C LEU A 79 -29.16 28.15 -12.61
N TRP A 80 -28.47 28.83 -11.69
CA TRP A 80 -28.97 30.07 -11.10
C TRP A 80 -29.18 31.14 -12.17
N TRP A 81 -28.20 31.35 -13.05
CA TRP A 81 -28.31 32.34 -14.13
C TRP A 81 -29.47 32.01 -15.09
N GLY A 82 -29.59 30.73 -15.48
CA GLY A 82 -30.70 30.24 -16.30
C GLY A 82 -32.07 30.46 -15.65
N LEU A 83 -32.24 30.11 -14.37
CA LEU A 83 -33.50 30.38 -13.65
C LEU A 83 -33.77 31.87 -13.49
N SER A 84 -32.73 32.68 -13.29
CA SER A 84 -32.87 34.14 -13.15
C SER A 84 -33.37 34.82 -14.44
N SER A 85 -33.26 34.15 -15.59
CA SER A 85 -33.88 34.64 -16.85
C SER A 85 -35.40 34.45 -16.87
N LEU A 86 -35.93 33.52 -16.06
CA LEU A 86 -37.36 33.17 -15.98
C LEU A 86 -38.06 33.79 -14.77
N MET A 87 -37.31 34.10 -13.69
CA MET A 87 -37.83 34.63 -12.44
C MET A 87 -36.84 35.57 -11.75
N HIS A 88 -37.27 36.24 -10.68
CA HIS A 88 -36.37 37.08 -9.88
C HIS A 88 -35.19 36.29 -9.31
N GLY A 89 -33.98 36.87 -9.38
CA GLY A 89 -32.73 36.18 -9.03
C GLY A 89 -32.67 35.63 -7.60
N GLY A 90 -33.35 36.28 -6.65
CA GLY A 90 -33.46 35.77 -5.27
C GLY A 90 -34.21 34.44 -5.15
N TRP A 91 -35.30 34.25 -5.91
CA TRP A 91 -36.05 32.98 -5.93
C TRP A 91 -35.25 31.88 -6.65
N ALA A 92 -34.54 32.23 -7.72
CA ALA A 92 -33.63 31.32 -8.39
C ALA A 92 -32.51 30.83 -7.44
N ALA A 93 -31.91 31.74 -6.68
CA ALA A 93 -30.90 31.40 -5.67
C ALA A 93 -31.44 30.44 -4.61
N LEU A 94 -32.66 30.70 -4.11
CA LEU A 94 -33.30 29.86 -3.10
C LEU A 94 -33.56 28.44 -3.61
N ILE A 95 -33.99 28.28 -4.86
CA ILE A 95 -34.18 26.96 -5.49
C ILE A 95 -32.84 26.20 -5.56
N VAL A 96 -31.77 26.85 -6.02
CA VAL A 96 -30.44 26.24 -6.10
C VAL A 96 -29.93 25.86 -4.70
N ALA A 97 -30.16 26.70 -3.69
CA ALA A 97 -29.80 26.42 -2.30
C ALA A 97 -30.55 25.20 -1.74
N VAL A 98 -31.86 25.08 -1.99
CA VAL A 98 -32.65 23.92 -1.57
C VAL A 98 -32.17 22.63 -2.24
N LEU A 99 -31.81 22.68 -3.52
CA LEU A 99 -31.24 21.54 -4.25
C LEU A 99 -29.94 21.07 -3.58
N TRP A 100 -29.04 21.99 -3.25
CA TRP A 100 -27.81 21.66 -2.53
C TRP A 100 -28.04 21.14 -1.12
N ALA A 101 -29.00 21.71 -0.39
CA ALA A 101 -29.37 21.24 0.94
C ALA A 101 -29.89 19.79 0.89
N ALA A 102 -30.72 19.45 -0.10
CA ALA A 102 -31.19 18.08 -0.31
C ALA A 102 -30.04 17.13 -0.66
N ALA A 103 -29.15 17.52 -1.58
CA ALA A 103 -27.96 16.73 -1.92
C ALA A 103 -27.07 16.49 -0.69
N ALA A 104 -26.81 17.53 0.11
CA ALA A 104 -26.03 17.44 1.34
C ALA A 104 -26.68 16.52 2.37
N ALA A 105 -28.00 16.60 2.56
CA ALA A 105 -28.74 15.73 3.48
C ALA A 105 -28.61 14.25 3.07
N VAL A 106 -28.73 13.94 1.78
CA VAL A 106 -28.55 12.57 1.26
C VAL A 106 -27.11 12.09 1.47
N LEU A 107 -26.11 12.90 1.10
CA LEU A 107 -24.70 12.54 1.27
C LEU A 107 -24.35 12.32 2.74
N TYR A 108 -24.79 13.20 3.64
CA TYR A 108 -24.61 13.06 5.08
C TYR A 108 -25.26 11.78 5.61
N ALA A 109 -26.50 11.48 5.20
CA ALA A 109 -27.20 10.27 5.60
C ALA A 109 -26.44 9.01 5.17
N ARG A 110 -25.94 8.97 3.92
CA ARG A 110 -25.14 7.84 3.42
C ARG A 110 -23.79 7.73 4.11
N ALA A 111 -23.08 8.84 4.31
CA ALA A 111 -21.82 8.84 5.05
C ALA A 111 -22.01 8.32 6.47
N ARG A 112 -23.06 8.78 7.15
CA ARG A 112 -23.41 8.34 8.51
C ARG A 112 -23.73 6.84 8.58
N THR A 113 -24.46 6.29 7.61
CA THR A 113 -24.77 4.85 7.58
C THR A 113 -23.51 4.01 7.33
N GLN A 114 -22.63 4.43 6.42
CA GLN A 114 -21.37 3.73 6.16
C GLN A 114 -20.43 3.78 7.38
N LEU A 115 -20.27 4.95 8.01
CA LEU A 115 -19.46 5.08 9.24
C LEU A 115 -19.99 4.21 10.39
N ARG A 116 -21.32 4.06 10.51
CA ARG A 116 -21.93 3.16 11.49
C ARG A 116 -21.65 1.69 11.22
N ARG A 117 -21.54 1.29 9.95
CA ARG A 117 -21.16 -0.08 9.56
C ARG A 117 -19.69 -0.36 9.89
N LEU A 118 -18.81 0.63 9.70
CA LEU A 118 -17.38 0.50 10.03
C LEU A 118 -17.13 0.43 11.54
N LYS A 119 -17.94 1.10 12.38
CA LYS A 119 -17.89 0.97 13.85
C LYS A 119 -18.21 -0.45 14.39
N GLY A 120 -18.64 -1.37 13.54
CA GLY A 120 -18.79 -2.79 13.87
C GLY A 120 -17.51 -3.62 13.74
N LEU A 121 -16.40 -3.06 13.22
CA LEU A 121 -15.08 -3.72 13.20
C LEU A 121 -14.35 -3.42 14.51
N PRO A 122 -14.13 -4.42 15.38
CA PRO A 122 -13.50 -4.20 16.67
C PRO A 122 -12.02 -3.85 16.50
N ARG A 123 -11.57 -2.75 17.13
CA ARG A 123 -10.27 -2.68 17.83
C ARG A 123 -9.01 -3.08 17.03
N THR A 124 -8.93 -2.81 15.73
CA THR A 124 -7.64 -2.90 15.01
C THR A 124 -6.64 -1.83 15.48
N ALA A 125 -7.11 -0.74 16.10
CA ALA A 125 -6.25 0.21 16.81
C ALA A 125 -5.70 -0.37 18.13
N ASP A 126 -6.51 -1.08 18.93
CA ASP A 126 -6.05 -1.69 20.18
C ASP A 126 -5.08 -2.85 19.98
N THR A 127 -4.99 -3.41 18.77
CA THR A 127 -4.00 -4.44 18.44
C THR A 127 -2.60 -3.83 18.23
N VAL A 128 -2.52 -2.56 17.81
CA VAL A 128 -1.25 -1.82 17.73
C VAL A 128 -0.78 -1.37 19.11
N GLU A 129 -1.71 -1.09 20.03
CA GLU A 129 -1.41 -0.71 21.41
C GLU A 129 -1.00 -1.92 22.29
N LYS A 130 -1.26 -3.15 21.83
CA LYS A 130 -0.82 -4.41 22.47
C LYS A 130 0.47 -4.98 21.86
N ILE A 131 1.42 -4.15 21.44
CA ILE A 131 2.81 -4.61 21.32
C ILE A 131 3.37 -4.57 22.75
N PRO A 132 3.43 -5.72 23.46
CA PRO A 132 3.78 -5.73 24.87
C PRO A 132 5.26 -5.40 25.04
N ASP A 133 5.59 -4.99 26.25
CA ASP A 133 6.89 -4.79 26.92
C ASP A 133 7.99 -5.85 26.69
N ALA A 134 7.86 -6.75 25.71
CA ALA A 134 8.83 -7.76 25.29
C ALA A 134 10.12 -7.18 24.65
N LEU A 135 10.19 -5.85 24.47
CA LEU A 135 11.42 -5.12 24.15
C LEU A 135 12.00 -4.39 25.37
N LYS A 136 11.90 -4.99 26.57
CA LYS A 136 12.78 -4.65 27.70
C LYS A 136 13.97 -5.62 27.69
N PRO A 137 15.16 -5.22 27.19
CA PRO A 137 16.38 -5.98 27.40
C PRO A 137 16.63 -6.09 28.92
N ASN A 138 16.58 -7.30 29.45
CA ASN A 138 17.08 -7.57 30.79
C ASN A 138 18.60 -7.39 30.80
N ARG A 139 19.06 -6.15 31.02
CA ARG A 139 20.44 -5.87 31.41
C ARG A 139 20.48 -5.78 32.93
N GLY A 140 21.03 -6.81 33.58
CA GLY A 140 21.52 -6.67 34.94
C GLY A 140 21.27 -7.87 35.84
N ALA A 141 21.89 -9.00 35.54
CA ALA A 141 22.28 -9.95 36.58
C ALA A 141 23.74 -10.35 36.35
N ALA A 142 24.61 -9.36 36.49
CA ALA A 142 26.02 -9.58 36.79
C ALA A 142 26.18 -9.27 38.28
N ARG A 143 26.15 -10.30 39.12
CA ARG A 143 26.88 -10.43 40.40
C ARG A 143 26.99 -11.90 40.74
#